data_AF-A0A956SAB1-F1
#
_entry.id   AF-A0A956SAB1-F1
#
_cell.length_a   1.000
_cell.length_b   1.000
_cell.length_c   1.000
_cell.angle_alpha   90.00
_cell.angle_beta   90.00
_cell.angle_gamma   90.00
#
_symmetry.space_group_name_H-M   'P 1'
#
loop_
_entity.id
_entity.type
_entity.pdbx_description
1 polymer ?
#
loop_
_entity_poly.entity_id
_entity_poly.type
_entity_poly.pdbx_seq_one_letter_code
_entity_poly.pdbx_strand_id
1 'polypeptide(L)'
;MDVERFLERIERSRDYGGQIAHVETLPERPARYEPLAEPFPPAIRKALQGLEICDLYSHQARCVAEARERRNVAVVTGTASGKTLAYTLPVLERLLANPEGTALFLYPTKA
;
A
#
# COMPACT_ATOMS: atom_id res chain seq x y z
N MET A 1 -11.64 14.53 -17.25
CA MET A 1 -12.62 15.14 -16.33
C MET A 1 -11.84 16.14 -15.50
N ASP A 2 -12.24 17.42 -15.54
CA ASP A 2 -11.58 18.48 -14.77
C ASP A 2 -12.24 18.54 -13.40
N VAL A 3 -11.54 17.99 -12.39
CA VAL A 3 -12.06 17.85 -11.03
C VAL A 3 -12.17 19.22 -10.36
N GLU A 4 -11.21 20.11 -10.59
CA GLU A 4 -11.18 21.45 -10.01
C GLU A 4 -12.39 22.25 -10.50
N ARG A 5 -12.62 22.27 -11.82
CA ARG A 5 -13.79 22.92 -12.40
C ARG A 5 -15.12 22.31 -11.92
N PHE A 6 -15.14 21.01 -11.64
CA PHE A 6 -16.32 20.35 -11.08
C PHE A 6 -16.60 20.79 -9.65
N LEU A 7 -15.57 20.89 -8.81
CA LEU A 7 -15.68 21.38 -7.43
C LEU A 7 -16.15 22.84 -7.40
N GLU A 8 -15.56 23.71 -8.21
CA GLU A 8 -15.98 25.11 -8.34
C GLU A 8 -17.47 25.24 -8.72
N ARG A 9 -17.95 24.35 -9.60
CA ARG A 9 -19.37 24.34 -10.00
C ARG A 9 -20.29 23.97 -8.85
N ILE A 10 -19.91 23.02 -8.01
CA ILE A 10 -20.71 22.61 -6.84
C ILE A 10 -20.77 23.77 -5.84
N GLU A 11 -19.62 24.34 -5.51
CA GLU A 11 -19.50 25.44 -4.55
C GLU A 11 -20.32 26.67 -4.96
N ARG A 12 -20.39 26.95 -6.26
CA ARG A 12 -21.14 28.10 -6.82
C ARG A 12 -22.58 27.80 -7.20
N SER A 13 -23.01 26.54 -7.12
CA SER A 13 -24.36 26.17 -7.54
C SER A 13 -25.41 26.72 -6.56
N ARG A 14 -26.56 27.11 -7.11
CA ARG A 14 -27.70 27.54 -6.28
C ARG A 14 -28.29 26.37 -5.49
N ASP A 15 -28.22 25.16 -6.04
CA ASP A 15 -28.76 23.95 -5.44
C ASP A 15 -28.02 23.55 -4.15
N TYR A 16 -26.75 23.90 -4.01
CA TYR A 16 -25.94 23.67 -2.81
C TYR A 16 -25.69 24.94 -1.98
N GLY A 17 -26.36 26.04 -2.31
CA GLY A 17 -26.19 27.34 -1.63
C GLY A 17 -26.43 27.25 -0.12
N GLY A 18 -25.41 27.58 0.67
CA GLY A 18 -25.48 27.56 2.14
C GLY A 18 -25.46 26.17 2.79
N GLN A 19 -25.28 25.09 2.02
CA GLN A 19 -25.26 23.71 2.55
C GLN A 19 -23.85 23.19 2.84
N ILE A 20 -22.82 23.78 2.24
CA ILE A 20 -21.41 23.41 2.47
C ILE A 20 -20.94 24.10 3.76
N ALA A 21 -20.80 23.32 4.83
CA ALA A 21 -20.33 23.83 6.13
C ALA A 21 -18.80 23.95 6.20
N HIS A 22 -18.06 23.14 5.44
CA HIS A 22 -16.61 23.09 5.48
C HIS A 22 -16.02 22.55 4.18
N VAL A 23 -14.87 23.12 3.79
CA VAL A 23 -14.03 22.63 2.69
C VAL A 23 -12.61 22.55 3.22
N GLU A 24 -11.99 21.37 3.06
CA GLU A 24 -10.60 21.12 3.46
C GLU A 24 -9.81 20.61 2.27
N THR A 25 -8.68 21.27 1.98
CA THR A 25 -7.71 20.79 1.00
C THR A 25 -6.56 20.13 1.76
N LEU A 26 -6.45 18.81 1.61
CA LEU A 26 -5.32 18.06 2.16
C LEU A 26 -4.10 18.21 1.24
N PRO A 27 -2.90 18.50 1.78
CA PRO A 27 -1.70 18.62 0.97
C PRO A 27 -1.31 17.27 0.36
N GLU A 28 -0.70 17.32 -0.82
CA GLU A 28 -0.09 16.14 -1.42
C GLU A 28 1.00 15.55 -0.52
N ARG A 29 1.20 14.24 -0.62
CA ARG A 29 2.22 13.53 0.14
C ARG A 29 3.13 12.79 -0.84
N PRO A 30 4.40 13.18 -0.97
CA PRO A 30 5.31 12.51 -1.87
C PRO A 30 5.55 11.07 -1.39
N ALA A 31 5.76 10.18 -2.36
CA ALA A 31 6.15 8.81 -2.11
C ALA A 31 7.48 8.77 -1.34
N ARG A 32 7.56 7.86 -0.35
CA ARG A 32 8.81 7.56 0.37
C ARG A 32 9.15 6.10 0.16
N TYR A 33 10.35 5.86 -0.36
CA TYR A 33 10.87 4.52 -0.63
C TYR A 33 12.02 4.22 0.32
N GLU A 34 12.20 2.94 0.67
CA GLU A 34 13.35 2.49 1.47
C GLU A 34 13.92 1.19 0.86
N PRO A 35 15.26 1.05 0.78
CA PRO A 35 15.87 -0.19 0.33
C PRO A 35 15.74 -1.28 1.40
N LEU A 36 15.77 -2.54 0.96
CA LEU A 36 15.97 -3.66 1.86
C LEU A 36 17.47 -3.86 2.10
N ALA A 37 17.85 -4.19 3.35
CA ALA A 37 19.23 -4.54 3.69
C ALA A 37 19.70 -5.78 2.91
N GLU A 38 18.82 -6.77 2.76
CA GLU A 38 19.05 -7.96 1.96
C GLU A 38 18.05 -8.01 0.80
N PRO A 39 18.50 -8.22 -0.45
CA PRO A 39 17.61 -8.25 -1.58
C PRO A 39 16.75 -9.52 -1.57
N PHE A 40 15.53 -9.45 -2.12
CA PHE A 40 14.71 -10.64 -2.29
C PHE A 40 15.35 -11.70 -3.20
N PRO A 41 14.95 -12.98 -3.10
CA PRO A 41 15.29 -14.02 -4.06
C PRO A 41 14.94 -13.62 -5.51
N PRO A 42 15.68 -14.12 -6.53
CA PRO A 42 15.46 -13.75 -7.93
C PRO A 42 14.02 -13.90 -8.43
N ALA A 43 13.31 -14.93 -7.97
CA ALA A 43 11.91 -15.17 -8.35
C ALA A 43 10.98 -14.02 -7.95
N ILE A 44 11.12 -13.50 -6.71
CA ILE A 44 10.32 -12.37 -6.23
C ILE A 44 10.72 -11.09 -6.97
N ARG A 45 12.03 -10.85 -7.17
CA ARG A 45 12.48 -9.66 -7.92
C ARG A 45 11.94 -9.63 -9.34
N LYS A 46 11.93 -10.77 -10.03
CA LYS A 46 11.35 -10.92 -11.37
C LYS A 46 9.84 -10.67 -11.36
N ALA A 47 9.12 -11.16 -10.35
CA ALA A 47 7.69 -10.91 -10.21
C ALA A 47 7.39 -9.42 -9.97
N LEU A 48 8.15 -8.75 -9.10
CA LEU A 48 8.02 -7.31 -8.86
C LEU A 48 8.29 -6.49 -10.12
N GLN A 49 9.34 -6.82 -10.88
CA GLN A 49 9.62 -6.20 -12.17
C GLN A 49 8.49 -6.40 -13.19
N GLY A 50 7.90 -7.60 -13.24
CA GLY A 50 6.74 -7.87 -14.10
C GLY A 50 5.47 -7.12 -13.71
N LEU A 51 5.40 -6.60 -12.48
CA LEU A 51 4.34 -5.71 -11.98
C LEU A 51 4.73 -4.23 -12.06
N GLU A 52 5.85 -3.89 -12.70
CA GLU A 52 6.40 -2.54 -12.80
C GLU A 52 6.70 -1.91 -11.42
N ILE A 53 6.98 -2.74 -10.41
CA ILE A 53 7.36 -2.33 -9.06
C ILE A 53 8.89 -2.31 -8.96
N CYS A 54 9.47 -1.11 -9.06
CA CYS A 54 10.92 -0.90 -8.98
C CYS A 54 11.41 -0.77 -7.53
N ASP A 55 10.65 -0.07 -6.69
CA ASP A 55 11.01 0.26 -5.31
C ASP A 55 9.85 -0.02 -4.36
N LEU A 56 10.19 -0.41 -3.13
CA LEU A 56 9.20 -0.58 -2.06
C LEU A 56 8.97 0.74 -1.34
N TYR A 57 7.70 1.05 -1.08
CA TYR A 57 7.39 2.11 -0.13
C TYR A 57 7.99 1.80 1.24
N SER A 58 8.36 2.82 1.99
CA SER A 58 9.01 2.69 3.30
C SER A 58 8.27 1.74 4.25
N HIS A 59 6.95 1.82 4.31
CA HIS A 59 6.13 0.94 5.14
C HIS A 59 6.16 -0.54 4.70
N GLN A 60 6.31 -0.81 3.40
CA GLN A 60 6.45 -2.17 2.87
C GLN A 60 7.84 -2.73 3.20
N ALA A 61 8.90 -1.95 2.94
CA ALA A 61 10.27 -2.34 3.24
C ALA A 61 10.48 -2.63 4.73
N ARG A 62 9.94 -1.77 5.61
CA ARG A 62 9.95 -1.99 7.07
C ARG A 62 9.18 -3.25 7.44
N CYS A 63 7.98 -3.47 6.91
CA CYS A 63 7.22 -4.68 7.18
C CYS A 63 8.01 -5.95 6.85
N VAL A 64 8.72 -5.95 5.72
CA VAL A 64 9.59 -7.07 5.30
C VAL A 64 10.77 -7.25 6.25
N ALA A 65 11.47 -6.18 6.60
CA ALA A 65 12.60 -6.24 7.52
C ALA A 65 12.18 -6.80 8.89
N GLU A 66 11.08 -6.29 9.45
CA GLU A 66 10.52 -6.75 10.72
C GLU A 66 10.08 -8.23 10.67
N ALA A 67 9.47 -8.65 9.56
CA ALA A 67 9.03 -10.03 9.36
C ALA A 67 10.21 -11.02 9.24
N ARG A 68 11.32 -10.63 8.61
CA ARG A 68 12.55 -11.44 8.54
C ARG A 68 13.14 -11.71 9.92
N GLU A 69 13.01 -10.73 10.81
CA GLU A 69 13.37 -10.83 12.22
C GLU A 69 12.34 -11.57 13.08
N ARG A 70 11.33 -12.19 12.45
CA ARG A 70 10.25 -12.96 13.10
C ARG A 70 9.42 -12.13 14.08
N ARG A 71 9.31 -10.82 13.86
CA ARG A 71 8.46 -9.92 14.67
C ARG A 71 7.04 -9.88 14.13
N ASN A 72 6.09 -9.67 15.03
CA ASN A 72 4.69 -9.40 14.66
C ASN A 72 4.53 -7.94 14.26
N VAL A 73 3.90 -7.68 13.11
CA VAL A 73 3.80 -6.34 12.53
C VAL A 73 2.34 -5.95 12.32
N ALA A 74 1.98 -4.74 12.78
CA ALA A 74 0.73 -4.09 12.43
C ALA A 74 1.01 -2.93 11.45
N VAL A 75 0.45 -2.99 10.25
CA VAL A 75 0.64 -1.96 9.22
C VAL A 75 -0.58 -1.04 9.18
N VAL A 76 -0.43 0.20 9.65
CA VAL A 76 -1.51 1.20 9.72
C VAL A 76 -1.30 2.26 8.63
N THR A 77 -1.92 2.04 7.48
CA THR A 77 -1.84 2.97 6.33
C THR A 77 -3.21 3.11 5.64
N GLY A 78 -3.40 4.19 4.88
CA GLY A 78 -4.63 4.44 4.13
C GLY A 78 -4.94 3.37 3.07
N THR A 79 -6.17 3.37 2.57
CA THR A 79 -6.59 2.55 1.42
C THR A 79 -5.71 2.85 0.19
N ALA A 80 -5.56 1.86 -0.69
CA ALA A 80 -4.70 1.93 -1.88
C ALA A 80 -3.19 2.20 -1.63
N SER A 81 -2.69 2.11 -0.39
CA SER A 81 -1.26 2.33 -0.11
C SER A 81 -0.35 1.14 -0.44
N GLY A 82 -0.87 0.01 -0.92
CA GLY A 82 -0.07 -1.20 -1.17
C GLY A 82 0.18 -2.10 0.05
N LYS A 83 -0.71 -2.10 1.05
CA LYS A 83 -0.61 -3.00 2.23
C LYS A 83 -0.55 -4.49 1.86
N THR A 84 -1.27 -4.89 0.81
CA THR A 84 -1.27 -6.28 0.32
C THR A 84 0.15 -6.77 0.07
N LEU A 85 0.95 -5.95 -0.62
CA LEU A 85 2.33 -6.27 -0.91
C LEU A 85 3.18 -6.39 0.37
N ALA A 86 2.93 -5.56 1.38
CA ALA A 86 3.67 -5.55 2.63
C ALA A 86 3.59 -6.89 3.38
N TYR A 87 2.41 -7.54 3.42
CA TYR A 87 2.25 -8.83 4.09
C TYR A 87 2.43 -10.04 3.16
N THR A 88 2.23 -9.91 1.84
CA THR A 88 2.44 -11.04 0.92
C THR A 88 3.90 -11.30 0.63
N LEU A 89 4.76 -10.27 0.53
CA LEU A 89 6.18 -10.44 0.21
C LEU A 89 6.92 -11.34 1.22
N PRO A 90 6.80 -11.14 2.54
CA PRO A 90 7.46 -12.02 3.52
C PRO A 90 6.94 -13.46 3.45
N VAL A 91 5.64 -13.63 3.18
CA VAL A 91 5.03 -14.97 3.01
C VAL A 91 5.62 -15.66 1.79
N LEU A 92 5.67 -15.00 0.63
CA LEU A 92 6.24 -15.56 -0.59
C LEU A 92 7.72 -15.90 -0.42
N GLU A 93 8.49 -15.03 0.24
CA GLU A 93 9.90 -15.29 0.54
C GLU A 93 10.07 -16.53 1.42
N ARG A 94 9.23 -16.70 2.44
CA ARG A 94 9.25 -17.87 3.31
C ARG A 94 8.87 -19.16 2.59
N LEU A 95 7.84 -19.13 1.75
CA LEU A 95 7.36 -20.30 1.00
C LEU A 95 8.36 -20.73 -0.08
N LEU A 96 9.10 -19.79 -0.68
CA LEU A 96 10.20 -20.13 -1.59
C LEU A 96 11.38 -20.81 -0.88
N ALA A 97 11.67 -20.38 0.35
CA ALA A 97 12.74 -20.98 1.15
C ALA A 97 12.34 -22.32 1.80
N ASN A 98 11.04 -22.57 2.00
CA ASN A 98 10.50 -23.78 2.60
C ASN A 98 9.24 -24.24 1.85
N PRO A 99 9.36 -25.18 0.88
CA PRO A 99 8.24 -25.68 0.09
C PRO A 99 7.11 -26.31 0.91
N GLU A 100 7.41 -26.87 2.08
CA GLU A 100 6.42 -27.44 3.01
C GLU A 100 5.77 -26.38 3.92
N GLY A 101 6.17 -25.12 3.78
CA GLY A 101 5.62 -24.00 4.53
C GLY A 101 4.16 -23.73 4.16
N THR A 102 3.40 -23.22 5.12
CA THR A 102 2.03 -22.76 4.91
C THR A 102 1.83 -21.37 5.48
N ALA A 103 0.81 -20.66 4.98
CA ALA A 103 0.42 -19.36 5.47
C ALA A 103 -1.11 -19.25 5.51
N LEU A 104 -1.64 -18.59 6.53
CA LEU A 104 -3.07 -18.35 6.71
C LEU A 104 -3.36 -16.87 6.52
N PHE A 105 -4.27 -16.55 5.61
CA PHE A 105 -4.75 -15.20 5.39
C PHE A 105 -6.19 -15.13 5.90
N LEU A 106 -6.43 -14.26 6.89
CA LEU A 106 -7.75 -14.03 7.46
C LEU A 106 -8.24 -12.67 7.04
N TYR A 107 -9.39 -12.65 6.38
CA TYR A 107 -10.08 -11.44 5.96
C TYR A 107 -11.45 -11.37 6.66
N PRO A 108 -11.96 -10.16 6.92
CA PRO A 108 -13.28 -10.00 7.57
C PRO A 108 -14.43 -10.48 6.67
N THR A 109 -14.19 -10.56 5.35
CA THR A 109 -15.17 -10.95 4.34
C THR A 109 -14.58 -11.98 3.39
N LYS A 110 -15.46 -12.76 2.73
CA LYS A 110 -15.06 -13.80 1.75
C LYS A 110 -14.77 -13.26 0.35
N ALA A 111 -15.22 -12.04 0.06
CA ALA A 111 -15.18 -11.41 -1.27
C ALA A 111 -13.93 -10.58 -1.45
#